data_AF-A0A2N2ZKL2-F1
#
_entry.id   AF-A0A2N2ZKL2-F1
#
_cell.length_a   1.000
_cell.length_b   1.000
_cell.length_c   1.000
_cell.angle_alpha   90.00
_cell.angle_beta   90.00
_cell.angle_gamma   90.00
#
_symmetry.space_group_name_H-M   'P 1'
#
loop_
_entity.id
_entity.type
_entity.pdbx_description
1 polymer ?
#
loop_
_entity_poly.entity_id
_entity_poly.type
_entity_poly.pdbx_seq_one_letter_code
_entity_poly.pdbx_strand_id
1 'polypeptide(L)'
;MAEKKALAQNKEKVKKHKAHKSEVVKPQYETLQIFTDARIYKTNLTTKYRNRKIWKKPDLQEIFSVIPGVVTSITVNEGDHVVKGAELMVYEAMKMQNIIRAPFDGTIEKIHVKNGEKTAKGVLMIYLKSDVPFEVDEPDTISSVQYQGE
;
A
#
# COMPACT_ATOMS: atom_id res chain seq x y z
N MET A 1 -39.67 -15.95 45.40
CA MET A 1 -40.48 -14.76 45.77
C MET A 1 -39.63 -13.55 45.43
N ALA A 2 -39.53 -13.23 44.14
CA ALA A 2 -40.47 -12.34 43.47
C ALA A 2 -40.26 -10.91 43.99
N GLU A 3 -39.45 -10.11 43.30
CA GLU A 3 -39.91 -9.22 42.23
C GLU A 3 -40.58 -7.96 42.80
N LYS A 4 -40.22 -6.82 42.22
CA LYS A 4 -40.87 -5.51 42.33
C LYS A 4 -40.48 -4.67 43.56
N LYS A 5 -39.36 -3.96 43.40
CA LYS A 5 -39.44 -2.52 43.12
C LYS A 5 -38.18 -2.05 42.40
N ALA A 6 -38.15 -2.35 41.10
CA ALA A 6 -37.55 -1.43 40.15
C ALA A 6 -38.32 -0.10 40.20
N LEU A 7 -37.64 0.96 39.77
CA LEU A 7 -38.18 2.28 39.40
C LEU A 7 -38.41 3.27 40.57
N ALA A 8 -37.82 4.46 40.40
CA ALA A 8 -37.75 5.59 41.33
C ALA A 8 -36.70 5.38 42.44
N GLN A 9 -35.48 5.91 42.35
CA GLN A 9 -35.17 7.31 42.04
C GLN A 9 -33.86 7.39 41.25
N ASN A 10 -34.03 7.24 39.94
CA ASN A 10 -33.21 7.90 38.95
C ASN A 10 -33.56 9.40 39.01
N LYS A 11 -32.76 10.20 39.72
CA LYS A 11 -32.65 11.67 39.64
C LYS A 11 -31.77 12.14 40.80
N GLU A 12 -30.44 12.12 40.64
CA GLU A 12 -29.59 13.15 41.30
C GLU A 12 -28.06 13.10 41.06
N LYS A 13 -27.52 12.26 40.17
CA LYS A 13 -26.06 12.29 39.92
C LYS A 13 -25.67 12.27 38.45
N VAL A 14 -26.27 13.16 37.66
CA VAL A 14 -25.76 13.56 36.33
C VAL A 14 -25.49 15.07 36.35
N LYS A 15 -24.55 15.52 37.19
CA LYS A 15 -23.97 16.86 37.14
C LYS A 15 -22.54 16.84 37.68
N LYS A 16 -21.60 16.43 36.84
CA LYS A 16 -20.21 16.92 36.90
C LYS A 16 -19.66 16.99 35.47
N HIS A 17 -20.13 17.99 34.70
CA HIS A 17 -19.35 18.50 33.58
C HIS A 17 -18.08 19.10 34.17
N LYS A 18 -17.01 18.31 34.24
CA LYS A 18 -15.67 18.81 34.56
C LYS A 18 -15.24 19.59 33.32
N ALA A 19 -15.20 20.91 33.44
CA ALA A 19 -14.67 21.81 32.43
C ALA A 19 -13.26 21.36 32.06
N HIS A 20 -13.12 20.69 30.91
CA HIS A 20 -11.83 20.53 30.28
C HIS A 20 -11.43 21.91 29.79
N LYS A 21 -10.50 22.52 30.52
CA LYS A 21 -9.76 23.72 30.10
C LYS A 21 -9.17 23.40 28.74
N SER A 22 -9.78 23.89 27.67
CA SER A 22 -9.33 23.69 26.30
C SER A 22 -8.04 24.47 26.13
N GLU A 23 -6.92 23.78 26.33
CA GLU A 23 -5.62 24.27 25.92
C GLU A 23 -5.71 24.59 24.43
N VAL A 24 -5.43 25.84 24.06
CA VAL A 24 -5.52 26.32 22.69
C VAL A 24 -4.39 25.65 21.92
N VAL A 25 -4.66 24.47 21.36
CA VAL A 25 -3.76 23.78 20.44
C VAL A 25 -3.63 24.68 19.22
N LYS A 26 -2.46 25.30 19.05
CA LYS A 26 -2.16 26.09 17.85
C LYS A 26 -2.38 25.19 16.64
N PRO A 27 -3.26 25.54 15.68
CA PRO A 27 -3.43 24.74 14.49
C PRO A 27 -2.10 24.67 13.75
N GLN A 28 -1.53 23.46 13.68
CA GLN A 28 -0.34 23.20 12.92
C GLN A 28 -0.76 23.09 11.46
N TYR A 29 -0.62 24.20 10.73
CA TYR A 29 -0.97 24.27 9.32
C TYR A 29 0.08 23.53 8.48
N GLU A 30 -0.36 22.68 7.58
CA GLU A 30 0.47 22.00 6.58
C GLU A 30 0.34 22.75 5.23
N THR A 31 1.38 22.71 4.40
CA THR A 31 1.35 23.33 3.07
C THR A 31 0.80 22.36 2.03
N LEU A 32 -0.20 22.80 1.26
CA LEU A 32 -0.79 22.06 0.14
C LEU A 32 -0.51 22.80 -1.16
N GLN A 33 0.10 22.09 -2.11
CA GLN A 33 0.33 22.53 -3.48
C GLN A 33 -0.24 21.46 -4.42
N ILE A 34 -1.15 21.86 -5.31
CA ILE A 34 -1.92 20.92 -6.16
C ILE A 34 -1.16 20.60 -7.46
N PHE A 35 -0.46 21.59 -8.01
CA PHE A 35 0.35 21.47 -9.23
C PHE A 35 1.73 22.13 -9.03
N THR A 36 2.70 21.78 -9.87
CA THR A 36 4.07 22.34 -9.82
C THR A 36 4.09 23.86 -9.85
N ASP A 37 3.21 24.46 -10.64
CA ASP A 37 3.17 25.91 -10.83
C ASP A 37 2.08 26.58 -9.96
N ALA A 38 1.37 25.79 -9.16
CA ALA A 38 0.28 26.30 -8.33
C ALA A 38 0.81 27.02 -7.09
N ARG A 39 0.00 27.96 -6.60
CA ARG A 39 0.24 28.65 -5.34
C ARG A 39 0.22 27.66 -4.17
N ILE A 40 1.11 27.88 -3.21
CA ILE A 40 1.21 27.09 -1.98
C ILE A 40 0.19 27.63 -0.97
N TYR A 41 -0.76 26.80 -0.54
CA TYR A 41 -1.76 27.16 0.46
C TYR A 41 -1.42 26.54 1.82
N LYS A 42 -1.53 27.31 2.90
CA LYS A 42 -1.48 26.77 4.27
C LYS A 42 -2.89 26.31 4.67
N THR A 43 -3.07 25.01 4.92
CA THR A 43 -4.37 24.45 5.27
C THR A 43 -4.24 23.34 6.31
N ASN A 44 -5.34 23.00 6.97
CA ASN A 44 -5.40 21.83 7.83
C ASN A 44 -5.74 20.61 6.95
N LEU A 45 -4.75 19.79 6.65
CA LEU A 45 -4.97 18.58 5.87
C LEU A 45 -5.86 17.61 6.66
N THR A 46 -6.84 17.06 5.96
CA THR A 46 -7.75 16.07 6.55
C THR A 46 -7.01 14.74 6.76
N THR A 47 -7.46 13.96 7.74
CA THR A 47 -6.96 12.58 7.96
C THR A 47 -7.08 11.72 6.70
N LYS A 48 -8.15 11.94 5.90
CA LYS A 48 -8.34 11.29 4.60
C LYS A 48 -7.21 11.62 3.62
N TYR A 49 -6.76 12.87 3.58
CA TYR A 49 -5.67 13.30 2.69
C TYR A 49 -4.34 12.66 3.12
N ARG A 50 -4.03 12.70 4.43
CA ARG A 50 -2.80 12.09 4.97
C ARG A 50 -2.72 10.58 4.70
N ASN A 51 -3.85 9.88 4.76
CA ASN A 51 -3.92 8.44 4.57
C ASN A 51 -4.11 8.03 3.09
N ARG A 52 -4.11 8.96 2.13
CA ARG A 52 -4.29 8.58 0.73
C ARG A 52 -3.08 7.79 0.25
N LYS A 53 -3.32 6.65 -0.40
CA LYS A 53 -2.26 5.93 -1.10
C LYS A 53 -1.88 6.73 -2.35
N ILE A 54 -0.64 7.20 -2.42
CA ILE A 54 -0.11 7.85 -3.62
C ILE A 54 -0.06 6.81 -4.74
N TRP A 55 -0.68 7.11 -5.88
CA TRP A 55 -0.58 6.25 -7.05
C TRP A 55 0.87 6.26 -7.54
N LYS A 56 1.41 5.07 -7.81
CA LYS A 56 2.73 4.87 -8.40
C LYS A 56 2.54 4.10 -9.70
N LYS A 57 3.36 4.41 -10.70
CA LYS A 57 3.42 3.62 -11.95
C LYS A 57 3.78 2.17 -11.58
N PRO A 58 3.06 1.16 -12.10
CA PRO A 58 3.38 -0.23 -11.83
C PRO A 58 4.75 -0.57 -12.42
N ASP A 59 5.59 -1.24 -11.63
CA ASP A 59 6.86 -1.78 -12.09
C ASP A 59 6.62 -3.11 -12.81
N LEU A 60 7.33 -3.33 -13.91
CA LEU A 60 7.29 -4.58 -14.68
C LEU A 60 8.13 -5.68 -14.02
N GLN A 61 9.10 -5.31 -13.17
CA GLN A 61 9.95 -6.23 -12.42
C GLN A 61 9.22 -6.91 -11.26
N GLU A 62 8.12 -6.32 -10.82
CA GLU A 62 7.29 -6.83 -9.74
C GLU A 62 6.19 -7.75 -10.27
N ILE A 63 6.28 -9.05 -9.97
CA ILE A 63 5.26 -10.03 -10.36
C ILE A 63 4.23 -10.16 -9.24
N PHE A 64 3.04 -9.62 -9.48
CA PHE A 64 1.92 -9.62 -8.53
C PHE A 64 0.88 -10.71 -8.81
N SER A 65 0.19 -11.15 -7.76
CA SER A 65 -1.01 -11.98 -7.88
C SER A 65 -2.17 -11.16 -8.46
N VAL A 66 -2.63 -11.53 -9.67
CA VAL A 66 -3.77 -10.87 -10.34
C VAL A 66 -5.11 -11.33 -9.75
N ILE A 67 -5.17 -12.59 -9.33
CA ILE A 67 -6.36 -13.29 -8.85
C ILE A 67 -5.98 -14.04 -7.57
N PRO A 68 -6.81 -14.04 -6.51
CA PRO A 68 -6.52 -14.82 -5.31
C PRO A 68 -6.45 -16.32 -5.60
N GLY A 69 -5.54 -17.02 -4.93
CA GLY A 69 -5.19 -18.40 -5.25
C GLY A 69 -4.10 -18.95 -4.33
N VAL A 70 -3.50 -20.07 -4.72
CA VAL A 70 -2.50 -20.80 -3.94
C VAL A 70 -1.27 -21.06 -4.81
N VAL A 71 -0.08 -20.85 -4.25
CA VAL A 71 1.17 -21.25 -4.91
C VAL A 71 1.34 -22.75 -4.78
N THR A 72 1.28 -23.50 -5.88
CA THR A 72 1.40 -24.97 -5.85
C THR A 72 2.86 -25.40 -5.75
N SER A 73 3.71 -24.85 -6.62
CA SER A 73 5.14 -25.14 -6.66
C SER A 73 5.93 -23.97 -7.25
N ILE A 74 7.11 -23.74 -6.72
CA ILE A 74 8.10 -22.78 -7.22
C ILE A 74 9.23 -23.58 -7.86
N THR A 75 9.56 -23.26 -9.10
CA THR A 75 10.55 -24.00 -9.92
C THR A 75 11.94 -23.37 -9.88
N VAL A 76 12.05 -22.17 -9.30
CA VAL A 76 13.22 -21.31 -9.35
C VAL A 76 13.65 -20.86 -7.95
N ASN A 77 14.93 -20.50 -7.78
CA ASN A 77 15.48 -20.01 -6.52
C ASN A 77 15.91 -18.54 -6.63
N GLU A 78 16.11 -17.91 -5.48
CA GLU A 78 16.72 -16.57 -5.42
C GLU A 78 18.16 -16.64 -5.95
N GLY A 79 18.50 -15.74 -6.87
CA GLY A 79 19.78 -15.69 -7.57
C GLY A 79 19.81 -16.42 -8.92
N ASP A 80 18.77 -17.18 -9.28
CA ASP A 80 18.73 -17.89 -10.56
C ASP A 80 18.50 -16.92 -11.72
N HIS A 81 19.23 -17.16 -12.82
CA HIS A 81 19.04 -16.46 -14.10
C HIS A 81 17.96 -17.17 -14.92
N VAL A 82 17.01 -16.41 -15.46
CA VAL A 82 15.87 -16.90 -16.23
C VAL A 82 15.74 -16.17 -17.56
N VAL A 83 15.37 -16.92 -18.59
CA VAL A 83 15.09 -16.41 -19.93
C VAL A 83 13.60 -16.15 -20.08
N LYS A 84 13.22 -15.20 -20.93
CA LYS A 84 11.84 -14.89 -21.28
C LYS A 84 11.07 -16.16 -21.63
N GLY A 85 9.93 -16.34 -20.97
CA GLY A 85 9.06 -17.51 -21.14
C GLY A 85 9.41 -18.70 -20.24
N ALA A 86 10.53 -18.66 -19.51
CA ALA A 86 10.88 -19.65 -18.50
C ALA A 86 9.80 -19.74 -17.42
N GLU A 87 9.57 -20.93 -16.91
CA GLU A 87 8.61 -21.20 -15.86
C GLU A 87 9.16 -20.82 -14.49
N LEU A 88 8.45 -19.94 -13.77
CA LEU A 88 8.84 -19.48 -12.44
C LEU A 88 8.13 -20.28 -11.35
N MET A 89 6.81 -20.44 -11.49
CA MET A 89 5.98 -21.16 -10.52
C MET A 89 4.65 -21.60 -11.13
N VAL A 90 4.02 -22.58 -10.49
CA VAL A 90 2.66 -23.02 -10.75
C VAL A 90 1.73 -22.41 -9.70
N TYR A 91 0.71 -21.71 -10.17
CA TYR A 91 -0.26 -20.98 -9.35
C TYR A 91 -1.67 -21.51 -9.60
N GLU A 92 -2.31 -22.02 -8.56
CA GLU A 92 -3.68 -22.50 -8.62
C GLU A 92 -4.66 -21.40 -8.26
N ALA A 93 -5.52 -21.01 -9.20
CA ALA A 93 -6.61 -20.07 -8.98
C ALA A 93 -7.89 -20.60 -9.61
N MET A 94 -9.01 -20.50 -8.87
CA MET A 94 -10.34 -20.95 -9.33
C MET A 94 -10.38 -22.39 -9.90
N LYS A 95 -9.69 -23.35 -9.23
CA LYS A 95 -9.55 -24.76 -9.65
C LYS A 95 -8.79 -24.96 -10.97
N MET A 96 -8.02 -23.96 -11.39
CA MET A 96 -7.20 -23.99 -12.59
C MET A 96 -5.76 -23.72 -12.23
N GLN A 97 -4.85 -24.53 -12.76
CA GLN A 97 -3.41 -24.33 -12.62
C GLN A 97 -2.91 -23.38 -13.71
N ASN A 98 -2.25 -22.31 -13.30
CA ASN A 98 -1.64 -21.31 -14.18
C ASN A 98 -0.13 -21.37 -14.01
N ILE A 99 0.58 -21.50 -15.12
CA ILE A 99 2.04 -21.44 -15.11
C ILE A 99 2.45 -19.97 -15.24
N ILE A 100 3.10 -19.44 -14.21
CA ILE A 100 3.64 -18.08 -14.22
C ILE A 100 5.00 -18.13 -14.90
N ARG A 101 5.12 -17.36 -16.00
CA ARG A 101 6.32 -17.33 -16.84
C ARG A 101 7.05 -15.99 -16.70
N ALA A 102 8.37 -16.02 -16.92
CA ALA A 102 9.19 -14.82 -16.95
C ALA A 102 8.81 -13.91 -18.13
N PRO A 103 8.46 -12.63 -17.89
CA PRO A 103 8.09 -11.70 -18.97
C PRO A 103 9.29 -11.24 -19.82
N PHE A 104 10.50 -11.27 -19.27
CA PHE A 104 11.75 -10.84 -19.90
C PHE A 104 12.94 -11.63 -19.30
N ASP A 105 14.13 -11.45 -19.89
CA ASP A 105 15.38 -12.06 -19.42
C ASP A 105 15.91 -11.32 -18.18
N GLY A 106 16.28 -12.05 -17.14
CA GLY A 106 16.71 -11.44 -15.89
C GLY A 106 17.10 -12.42 -14.80
N THR A 107 17.44 -11.86 -13.64
CA THR A 107 17.83 -12.62 -12.44
C THR A 107 16.78 -12.46 -11.35
N ILE A 108 16.42 -13.56 -10.68
CA ILE A 108 15.47 -13.55 -9.57
C ILE A 108 16.16 -12.94 -8.34
N GLU A 109 15.72 -11.76 -7.93
CA GLU A 109 16.31 -11.11 -6.76
C GLU A 109 15.68 -11.63 -5.46
N LYS A 110 14.36 -11.83 -5.48
CA LYS A 110 13.62 -12.21 -4.27
C LYS A 110 12.33 -12.94 -4.56
N ILE A 111 12.04 -13.94 -3.73
CA ILE A 111 10.80 -14.70 -3.74
C ILE A 111 10.06 -14.43 -2.43
N HIS A 112 8.88 -13.83 -2.52
CA HIS A 112 8.10 -13.39 -1.35
C HIS A 112 7.07 -14.42 -0.88
N VAL A 113 6.89 -15.51 -1.61
CA VAL A 113 5.87 -16.54 -1.37
C VAL A 113 6.49 -17.91 -1.16
N LYS A 114 5.75 -18.80 -0.49
CA LYS A 114 6.14 -20.20 -0.26
C LYS A 114 5.21 -21.17 -0.97
N ASN A 115 5.72 -22.39 -1.21
CA ASN A 115 4.88 -23.49 -1.70
C ASN A 115 3.74 -23.78 -0.71
N GLY A 116 2.51 -23.89 -1.23
CA GLY A 116 1.27 -24.06 -0.49
C GLY A 116 0.67 -22.78 0.09
N GLU A 117 1.29 -21.62 -0.09
CA GLU A 117 0.82 -20.36 0.48
C GLU A 117 -0.41 -19.83 -0.26
N LYS A 118 -1.40 -19.35 0.50
CA LYS A 118 -2.59 -18.68 -0.04
C LYS A 118 -2.30 -17.20 -0.21
N THR A 119 -2.51 -16.71 -1.42
CA THR A 119 -2.19 -15.33 -1.81
C THR A 119 -3.46 -14.58 -2.19
N ALA A 120 -3.61 -13.35 -1.68
CA ALA A 120 -4.70 -12.45 -2.08
C ALA A 120 -4.33 -11.66 -3.34
N LYS A 121 -5.31 -10.98 -3.94
CA LYS A 121 -5.07 -10.08 -5.08
C LYS A 121 -4.09 -8.95 -4.70
N GLY A 122 -3.11 -8.71 -5.57
CA GLY A 122 -2.14 -7.62 -5.45
C GLY A 122 -0.98 -7.89 -4.50
N VAL A 123 -0.78 -9.13 -4.08
CA VAL A 123 0.42 -9.52 -3.31
C VAL A 123 1.59 -9.70 -4.26
N LEU A 124 2.74 -9.12 -3.90
CA LEU A 124 4.00 -9.30 -4.60
C LEU A 124 4.49 -10.73 -4.38
N MET A 125 4.75 -11.46 -5.46
CA MET A 125 5.18 -12.86 -5.39
C MET A 125 6.67 -13.01 -5.68
N ILE A 126 7.15 -12.41 -6.77
CA ILE A 126 8.54 -12.48 -7.21
C ILE A 126 8.99 -11.09 -7.66
N TYR A 127 10.22 -10.72 -7.29
CA TYR A 127 10.91 -9.59 -7.89
C TYR A 127 11.94 -10.14 -8.89
N LEU A 128 11.73 -9.84 -10.17
CA LEU A 128 12.60 -10.25 -11.27
C LEU A 128 13.35 -9.02 -11.78
N LYS A 129 14.65 -8.98 -11.55
CA LYS A 129 15.51 -7.91 -12.03
C LYS A 129 15.86 -8.15 -13.50
N SER A 130 15.56 -7.19 -14.37
CA SER A 130 15.90 -7.30 -15.79
C SER A 130 17.40 -7.12 -16.02
N ASP A 131 17.93 -7.83 -17.00
CA ASP A 131 19.32 -7.62 -17.45
C ASP A 131 19.45 -6.34 -18.28
N VAL A 132 18.38 -6.00 -19.02
CA VAL A 132 18.29 -4.78 -19.81
C VAL A 132 17.58 -3.71 -18.99
N PRO A 133 18.13 -2.48 -18.88
CA PRO A 133 17.44 -1.39 -18.22
C PRO A 133 16.14 -1.04 -18.97
N PHE A 134 15.03 -0.92 -18.24
CA PHE A 134 13.81 -0.35 -18.81
C PHE A 134 14.04 1.14 -19.02
N GLU A 135 13.94 1.60 -20.27
CA GLU A 135 13.88 3.03 -20.56
C GLU A 135 12.58 3.56 -19.95
N VAL A 136 12.71 4.15 -18.76
CA VAL A 136 11.62 4.87 -18.14
C VAL A 136 11.64 6.25 -18.79
N ASP A 137 10.73 6.49 -19.73
CA ASP A 137 10.35 7.86 -20.08
C ASP A 137 10.00 8.56 -18.76
N GLU A 138 10.88 9.43 -18.29
CA GLU A 138 10.70 10.16 -17.04
C GLU A 138 9.35 10.88 -17.11
N PRO A 139 8.40 10.60 -16.20
CA PRO A 139 7.34 11.55 -15.96
C PRO A 139 7.97 12.71 -15.17
N ASP A 140 8.18 13.84 -15.83
CA ASP A 140 8.45 15.18 -15.28
C ASP A 140 9.16 15.17 -13.91
N THR A 141 10.49 15.06 -13.95
CA THR A 141 11.35 15.10 -12.76
C THR A 141 11.01 16.30 -11.89
N ILE A 142 10.57 16.02 -10.66
CA ILE A 142 10.40 16.99 -9.57
C ILE A 142 11.78 17.57 -9.26
N SER A 143 12.15 18.66 -9.93
CA SER A 143 13.29 19.48 -9.52
C SER A 143 12.91 20.23 -8.25
N SER A 144 13.56 19.87 -7.15
CA SER A 144 13.62 20.65 -5.93
C SER A 144 14.23 22.03 -6.23
N VAL A 145 13.40 22.98 -6.66
CA VAL A 145 13.81 24.38 -6.72
C VAL A 145 13.91 24.87 -5.28
N GLN A 146 15.15 24.97 -4.81
CA GLN A 146 15.53 25.71 -3.61
C GLN A 146 14.95 27.12 -3.73
N TYR A 147 14.04 27.47 -2.83
CA TYR A 147 13.50 28.82 -2.72
C TYR A 147 14.60 29.72 -2.14
N GLN A 148 15.26 30.52 -2.98
CA GLN A 148 16.12 31.63 -2.57
C GLN A 148 15.39 32.97 -2.78
N GLY A 149 15.20 33.75 -1.70
CA GLY A 149 14.86 35.19 -1.68
C GLY A 149 13.44 35.55 -2.14
N GLU A 150 12.74 36.55 -1.59
CA GLU A 150 13.09 37.72 -0.77
C GLU A 150 12.19 37.87 0.46
#